data_AF-A0A7S1PXL9-F1
#
_entry.id   AF-A0A7S1PXL9-F1
#
_cell.length_a   1.000
_cell.length_b   1.000
_cell.length_c   1.000
_cell.angle_alpha   90.00
_cell.angle_beta   90.00
_cell.angle_gamma   90.00
#
_symmetry.space_group_name_H-M   'P 1'
#
loop_
_entity.id
_entity.type
_entity.pdbx_description
1 polymer ?
#
loop_
_entity_poly.entity_id
_entity_poly.type
_entity_poly.pdbx_seq_one_letter_code
_entity_poly.pdbx_strand_id
1 'polypeptide(L)'
;GMSASASQAASAHAPESQSNARASARDVADSENSASPPEDPVAAALASGQWKEKTDRQTGKKYYVNTKTKKSTWNLAKHLAKGGGGGSGGKASGPKSEAMLREERHERARQRVEAETVLANQISQLEQAKVELEAEVARLKAPVEAEQAKLAELRQIVADKRYTIDAVHREALQRRQARDAELRSIMHNVTNLQSVVDSDAAFKESVDARHRQLLVESMELSADLDKERAAAEALQLAVREAERSLETASEQLKAQEGEIRRKEELVEMAEGDLEHVAKRVRAAETEIKELEADVEEVRDEIKRLQRQQVERIANGEAEIDASVDSEVRKKVAAAETAVLAERQQHAATLKSRESSQRVTLEAEHDAAVAQAIASAKQQYDGAAAERRRTHEAKLQQMRAEAAAALEEERERMNRARTGQAAQLVQELEQRAASETR
;
A
#
# COMPACT_ATOMS: atom_id res chain seq x y z
N GLY A 1 14.33 -0.13 21.43
CA GLY A 1 15.02 -0.80 20.31
C GLY A 1 14.26 -0.49 19.05
N MET A 2 14.78 0.42 18.23
CA MET A 2 14.19 0.79 16.94
C MET A 2 15.02 0.13 15.85
N SER A 3 14.42 -0.83 15.14
CA SER A 3 15.00 -1.50 13.99
C SER A 3 14.30 -0.94 12.75
N ALA A 4 15.02 -0.15 11.96
CA ALA A 4 14.57 0.32 10.66
C ALA A 4 15.18 -0.59 9.59
N SER A 5 14.35 -1.48 9.03
CA SER A 5 14.64 -2.20 7.78
C SER A 5 14.02 -1.42 6.63
N ALA A 6 14.88 -0.81 5.82
CA ALA A 6 14.50 -0.23 4.54
C ALA A 6 14.85 -1.23 3.42
N SER A 7 13.81 -1.76 2.80
CA SER A 7 13.84 -2.50 1.54
C SER A 7 13.82 -1.52 0.36
N GLN A 8 14.66 -1.74 -0.64
CA GLN A 8 14.39 -1.55 -2.09
C GLN A 8 15.66 -1.96 -2.87
N ALA A 9 15.71 -3.13 -3.50
CA ALA A 9 15.05 -3.54 -4.75
C ALA A 9 15.65 -2.87 -6.00
N ALA A 10 16.65 -3.54 -6.59
CA ALA A 10 17.06 -3.37 -7.99
C ALA A 10 17.43 -4.74 -8.56
N SER A 11 16.41 -5.52 -8.92
CA SER A 11 16.55 -6.78 -9.64
C SER A 11 16.39 -6.50 -11.13
N ALA A 12 17.52 -6.34 -11.83
CA ALA A 12 17.55 -6.27 -13.28
C ALA A 12 17.63 -7.71 -13.82
N HIS A 13 16.47 -8.30 -14.11
CA HIS A 13 16.33 -9.57 -14.80
C HIS A 13 15.78 -9.29 -16.19
N ALA A 14 16.65 -9.35 -17.20
CA ALA A 14 16.26 -9.31 -18.61
C ALA A 14 16.15 -10.74 -19.13
N PRO A 15 14.98 -11.19 -19.62
CA PRO A 15 14.84 -12.51 -20.21
C PRO A 15 15.03 -12.50 -21.73
N GLU A 16 15.64 -13.58 -22.19
CA GLU A 16 15.33 -14.35 -23.40
C GLU A 16 15.32 -13.64 -24.77
N SER A 17 16.44 -13.83 -25.46
CA SER A 17 16.50 -13.86 -26.92
C SER A 17 15.93 -15.18 -27.43
N GLN A 18 14.66 -15.21 -27.82
CA GLN A 18 14.10 -16.24 -28.71
C GLN A 18 13.06 -15.64 -29.67
N SER A 19 13.48 -15.42 -30.91
CA SER A 19 12.64 -15.37 -32.13
C SER A 19 13.63 -15.20 -33.30
N ASN A 20 13.45 -15.73 -34.51
CA ASN A 20 12.50 -16.66 -35.07
C ASN A 20 13.18 -17.20 -36.33
N ALA A 21 13.06 -18.50 -36.58
CA ALA A 21 13.32 -19.07 -37.90
C ALA A 21 12.30 -18.54 -38.92
N ARG A 22 12.64 -18.63 -40.22
CA ARG A 22 11.76 -18.97 -41.37
C ARG A 22 11.85 -18.03 -42.59
N ALA A 23 12.87 -18.26 -43.41
CA ALA A 23 12.92 -18.10 -44.88
C ALA A 23 14.28 -18.69 -45.30
N SER A 24 14.47 -19.62 -46.24
CA SER A 24 13.75 -19.90 -47.46
C SER A 24 13.89 -21.39 -47.77
N ALA A 25 12.77 -22.01 -48.11
CA ALA A 25 12.74 -23.28 -48.83
C ALA A 25 12.45 -22.99 -50.30
N ARG A 26 13.21 -23.62 -51.19
CA ARG A 26 12.84 -24.15 -52.53
C ARG A 26 14.03 -24.03 -53.48
N ASP A 27 14.62 -25.17 -53.81
CA ASP A 27 14.79 -25.55 -55.22
C ASP A 27 15.16 -27.05 -55.27
N VAL A 28 14.12 -27.84 -55.51
CA VAL A 28 14.21 -29.24 -55.93
C VAL A 28 13.24 -29.37 -57.10
N ALA A 29 13.74 -30.02 -58.16
CA ALA A 29 13.06 -30.54 -59.35
C ALA A 29 13.05 -29.64 -60.60
N ASP A 30 14.01 -29.92 -61.49
CA ASP A 30 13.82 -30.24 -62.91
C ASP A 30 15.21 -30.64 -63.45
N SER A 31 15.41 -31.52 -64.40
CA SER A 31 14.56 -32.40 -65.19
C SER A 31 15.54 -33.35 -65.89
N GLU A 32 15.18 -34.62 -65.98
CA GLU A 32 15.75 -35.53 -66.97
C GLU A 32 15.55 -34.92 -68.37
N ASN A 33 16.61 -34.84 -69.18
CA ASN A 33 16.45 -34.85 -70.63
C ASN A 33 17.69 -35.44 -71.30
N SER A 34 17.47 -36.63 -71.87
CA SER A 34 18.37 -37.38 -72.71
C SER A 34 18.42 -36.76 -74.12
N ALA A 35 19.61 -36.37 -74.58
CA ALA A 35 19.92 -36.25 -76.01
C ALA A 35 21.44 -36.18 -76.21
N SER A 36 22.02 -37.27 -76.72
CA SER A 36 23.43 -37.40 -77.10
C SER A 36 23.84 -36.40 -78.19
N PRO A 37 24.96 -35.69 -78.04
CA PRO A 37 25.71 -35.11 -79.15
C PRO A 37 26.88 -36.04 -79.56
N PRO A 38 27.43 -35.88 -80.79
CA PRO A 38 28.25 -36.89 -81.46
C PRO A 38 29.56 -37.17 -80.72
N GLU A 39 29.92 -38.45 -80.64
CA GLU A 39 31.14 -38.91 -79.97
C GLU A 39 32.38 -38.22 -80.54
N ASP A 40 33.02 -37.40 -79.71
CA ASP A 40 34.33 -36.85 -79.99
C ASP A 40 35.34 -38.01 -80.07
N PRO A 41 36.01 -38.26 -81.20
CA PRO A 41 36.94 -39.39 -81.36
C PRO A 41 38.08 -39.35 -80.34
N VAL A 42 38.34 -38.19 -79.72
CA VAL A 42 39.27 -38.03 -78.59
C VAL A 42 38.75 -38.74 -77.34
N ALA A 43 37.45 -38.66 -77.03
CA ALA A 43 36.85 -39.29 -75.86
C ALA A 43 36.87 -40.82 -75.96
N ALA A 44 36.56 -41.38 -77.14
CA ALA A 44 36.66 -42.83 -77.40
C ALA A 44 38.10 -43.34 -77.26
N ALA A 45 39.08 -42.59 -77.77
CA ALA A 45 40.50 -42.95 -77.65
C ALA A 45 41.00 -42.90 -76.19
N LEU A 46 40.47 -41.99 -75.36
CA LEU A 46 40.75 -41.93 -73.92
C LEU A 46 40.07 -43.09 -73.16
N ALA A 47 38.81 -43.39 -73.48
CA ALA A 47 38.07 -44.52 -72.89
C ALA A 47 38.73 -45.88 -73.18
N SER A 48 39.38 -46.03 -74.34
CA SER A 48 40.16 -47.23 -74.68
C SER A 48 41.39 -47.47 -73.79
N GLY A 49 41.78 -46.50 -72.96
CA GLY A 49 42.95 -46.57 -72.05
C GLY A 49 44.31 -46.52 -72.77
N GLN A 50 44.33 -46.43 -74.11
CA GLN A 50 45.56 -46.39 -74.89
C GLN A 50 46.25 -45.02 -74.84
N TRP A 51 45.51 -43.96 -74.58
CA TRP A 51 46.02 -42.61 -74.40
C TRP A 51 45.70 -42.11 -72.99
N LYS A 52 46.67 -41.45 -72.35
CA LYS A 52 46.47 -40.74 -71.08
C LYS A 52 46.68 -39.25 -71.29
N GLU A 53 45.74 -38.46 -70.80
CA GLU A 53 45.85 -37.01 -70.73
C GLU A 53 46.79 -36.63 -69.58
N LYS A 54 47.77 -35.77 -69.88
CA LYS A 54 48.66 -35.16 -68.89
C LYS A 54 48.71 -33.66 -69.11
N THR A 55 48.90 -32.92 -68.03
CA THR A 55 49.07 -31.47 -68.06
C THR A 55 50.54 -31.15 -67.78
N ASP A 56 51.18 -30.43 -68.69
CA ASP A 56 52.57 -30.00 -68.50
C ASP A 56 52.65 -28.93 -67.40
N ARG A 57 53.50 -29.14 -66.40
CA ARG A 57 53.62 -28.30 -65.21
C ARG A 57 54.20 -26.91 -65.52
N GLN A 58 55.01 -26.79 -66.57
CA GLN A 58 55.62 -25.50 -66.93
C GLN A 58 54.70 -24.64 -67.80
N THR A 59 53.91 -25.24 -68.69
CA THR A 59 53.09 -24.49 -69.66
C THR A 59 51.58 -24.52 -69.36
N GLY A 60 51.12 -25.41 -68.47
CA GLY A 60 49.69 -25.61 -68.19
C GLY A 60 48.88 -26.22 -69.34
N LYS A 61 49.53 -26.56 -70.47
CA LYS A 61 48.87 -27.13 -71.64
C LYS A 61 48.70 -28.63 -71.49
N LYS A 62 47.55 -29.14 -71.96
CA LYS A 62 47.26 -30.57 -71.97
C LYS A 62 47.93 -31.24 -73.17
N TYR A 63 48.51 -32.41 -72.95
CA TYR A 63 49.07 -33.28 -73.98
C TYR A 63 48.68 -34.73 -73.72
N TYR A 64 48.61 -35.51 -74.79
CA TYR A 64 48.18 -36.91 -74.74
C TYR A 64 49.39 -37.82 -74.95
N VAL A 65 49.61 -38.76 -74.04
CA VAL A 65 50.68 -39.75 -74.14
C VAL A 65 50.07 -41.12 -74.41
N ASN A 66 50.51 -41.77 -75.48
CA ASN A 66 50.14 -43.14 -75.75
C ASN A 66 50.87 -44.06 -74.75
N THR A 67 50.13 -44.82 -73.95
CA THR A 67 50.69 -45.63 -72.86
C THR A 67 51.56 -46.78 -73.40
N LYS A 68 51.26 -47.27 -74.61
CA LYS A 68 51.99 -48.36 -75.28
C LYS A 68 53.22 -47.88 -76.04
N THR A 69 53.08 -46.86 -76.89
CA THR A 69 54.19 -46.41 -77.76
C THR A 69 55.07 -45.32 -77.15
N LYS A 70 54.68 -44.78 -75.98
CA LYS A 70 55.33 -43.65 -75.28
C LYS A 70 55.44 -42.36 -76.11
N LYS A 71 54.75 -42.28 -77.25
CA LYS A 71 54.66 -41.06 -78.06
C LYS A 71 53.71 -40.05 -77.40
N SER A 72 54.07 -38.79 -77.41
CA SER A 72 53.23 -37.66 -76.97
C SER A 72 52.74 -36.85 -78.18
N THR A 73 51.50 -36.37 -78.12
CA THR A 73 50.94 -35.41 -79.08
C THR A 73 50.15 -34.34 -78.35
N TRP A 74 50.21 -33.10 -78.85
CA TRP A 74 49.44 -31.98 -78.33
C TRP A 74 48.01 -31.94 -78.89
N ASN A 75 47.75 -32.61 -80.01
CA ASN A 75 46.44 -32.67 -80.66
C ASN A 75 46.12 -34.10 -81.07
N LEU A 76 45.27 -34.78 -80.29
CA LEU A 76 44.93 -36.19 -80.49
C LEU A 76 43.99 -36.38 -81.69
N ALA A 77 43.01 -35.48 -81.89
CA ALA A 77 42.05 -35.53 -82.99
C ALA A 77 42.75 -35.55 -84.36
N LYS A 78 43.75 -34.68 -84.55
CA LYS A 78 44.53 -34.61 -85.81
C LYS A 78 45.38 -35.86 -86.05
N HIS A 79 45.88 -36.50 -84.99
CA HIS A 79 46.69 -37.72 -85.11
C HIS A 79 45.83 -38.93 -85.48
N LEU A 80 44.59 -38.99 -85.01
CA LEU A 80 43.65 -40.06 -85.35
C LEU A 80 43.10 -39.91 -86.79
N ALA A 81 42.89 -38.67 -87.26
CA ALA A 81 42.42 -38.39 -88.61
C ALA A 81 43.44 -38.70 -89.74
N LYS A 82 44.73 -38.84 -89.43
CA LYS A 82 45.81 -39.01 -90.43
C LYS A 82 46.19 -40.47 -90.72
N GLY A 83 45.43 -41.46 -90.20
CA GLY A 83 45.78 -42.88 -90.26
C GLY A 83 45.07 -43.75 -91.31
N GLY A 84 44.13 -43.23 -92.10
CA GLY A 84 43.35 -44.03 -93.06
C GLY A 84 43.61 -43.64 -94.52
N GLY A 85 44.37 -44.44 -95.26
CA GLY A 85 44.51 -44.27 -96.71
C GLY A 85 45.66 -45.05 -97.31
N GLY A 86 45.40 -46.28 -97.77
CA GLY A 86 46.34 -47.09 -98.53
C GLY A 86 45.66 -47.92 -99.62
N GLY A 87 46.16 -47.78 -100.85
CA GLY A 87 46.31 -48.86 -101.82
C GLY A 87 45.33 -48.93 -103.00
N SER A 88 45.86 -48.89 -104.24
CA SER A 88 46.17 -50.12 -105.03
C SER A 88 45.93 -50.01 -106.55
N GLY A 89 46.82 -50.65 -107.34
CA GLY A 89 46.69 -51.01 -108.77
C GLY A 89 47.85 -50.46 -109.61
N GLY A 90 48.80 -51.24 -110.17
CA GLY A 90 48.73 -52.48 -110.99
C GLY A 90 48.83 -52.10 -112.48
N LYS A 91 49.49 -52.76 -113.45
CA LYS A 91 50.12 -54.09 -113.62
C LYS A 91 50.63 -54.19 -115.10
N ALA A 92 51.69 -54.97 -115.38
CA ALA A 92 51.95 -55.79 -116.61
C ALA A 92 52.11 -55.12 -118.00
N SER A 93 52.58 -55.74 -119.09
CA SER A 93 53.59 -56.78 -119.43
C SER A 93 53.41 -57.10 -120.93
N GLY A 94 54.49 -57.20 -121.71
CA GLY A 94 54.68 -58.13 -122.85
C GLY A 94 53.75 -58.07 -124.08
N PRO A 95 54.26 -57.80 -125.31
CA PRO A 95 53.45 -57.79 -126.53
C PRO A 95 53.25 -59.19 -127.12
N LYS A 96 51.99 -59.52 -127.46
CA LYS A 96 51.59 -60.63 -128.35
C LYS A 96 50.96 -60.07 -129.62
N SER A 97 51.05 -60.85 -130.70
CA SER A 97 50.91 -60.50 -132.11
C SER A 97 49.63 -59.77 -132.55
N GLU A 98 49.84 -58.79 -133.44
CA GLU A 98 48.94 -57.71 -133.88
C GLU A 98 47.66 -58.16 -134.64
N ALA A 99 47.59 -59.40 -135.11
CA ALA A 99 46.44 -59.90 -135.87
C ALA A 99 45.29 -60.41 -134.97
N MET A 100 45.59 -61.01 -133.82
CA MET A 100 44.57 -61.40 -132.81
C MET A 100 43.98 -60.18 -132.08
N LEU A 101 44.77 -59.09 -131.96
CA LEU A 101 44.40 -57.87 -131.24
C LEU A 101 43.32 -57.03 -131.95
N ARG A 102 43.14 -57.14 -133.28
CA ARG A 102 42.11 -56.35 -133.97
C ARG A 102 40.71 -56.94 -133.76
N GLU A 103 40.59 -58.26 -133.79
CA GLU A 103 39.32 -58.96 -133.56
C GLU A 103 38.92 -58.96 -132.08
N GLU A 104 39.87 -59.19 -131.17
CA GLU A 104 39.64 -59.07 -129.73
C GLU A 104 39.30 -57.62 -129.30
N ARG A 105 39.82 -56.59 -129.98
CA ARG A 105 39.43 -55.19 -129.73
C ARG A 105 38.03 -54.86 -130.22
N HIS A 106 37.58 -55.44 -131.34
CA HIS A 106 36.22 -55.25 -131.81
C HIS A 106 35.21 -56.00 -130.94
N GLU A 107 35.53 -57.21 -130.49
CA GLU A 107 34.71 -57.96 -129.53
C GLU A 107 34.64 -57.23 -128.18
N ARG A 108 35.79 -56.75 -127.66
CA ARG A 108 35.83 -55.94 -126.43
C ARG A 108 35.13 -54.59 -126.60
N ALA A 109 35.11 -54.00 -127.79
CA ALA A 109 34.35 -52.78 -128.05
C ALA A 109 32.84 -53.05 -128.03
N ARG A 110 32.37 -54.16 -128.62
CA ARG A 110 30.96 -54.57 -128.51
C ARG A 110 30.58 -54.90 -127.07
N GLN A 111 31.40 -55.68 -126.37
CA GLN A 111 31.20 -55.98 -124.95
C GLN A 111 31.22 -54.72 -124.08
N ARG A 112 32.01 -53.70 -124.44
CA ARG A 112 31.99 -52.40 -123.75
C ARG A 112 30.71 -51.64 -124.03
N VAL A 113 30.26 -51.56 -125.27
CA VAL A 113 29.00 -50.90 -125.60
C VAL A 113 27.82 -51.64 -124.95
N GLU A 114 27.79 -52.97 -124.98
CA GLU A 114 26.78 -53.77 -124.31
C GLU A 114 26.85 -53.58 -122.79
N ALA A 115 28.04 -53.63 -122.17
CA ALA A 115 28.21 -53.33 -120.75
C ALA A 115 27.80 -51.90 -120.41
N GLU A 116 28.10 -50.92 -121.27
CA GLU A 116 27.70 -49.52 -121.11
C GLU A 116 26.18 -49.36 -121.24
N THR A 117 25.52 -50.09 -122.13
CA THR A 117 24.04 -50.08 -122.21
C THR A 117 23.40 -50.77 -121.02
N VAL A 118 23.97 -51.88 -120.53
CA VAL A 118 23.51 -52.54 -119.30
C VAL A 118 23.71 -51.63 -118.10
N LEU A 119 24.86 -50.96 -117.99
CA LEU A 119 25.13 -49.98 -116.95
C LEU A 119 24.22 -48.76 -117.07
N ALA A 120 23.97 -48.24 -118.27
CA ALA A 120 23.04 -47.13 -118.48
C ALA A 120 21.60 -47.49 -118.10
N ASN A 121 21.16 -48.71 -118.42
CA ASN A 121 19.87 -49.24 -118.00
C ASN A 121 19.81 -49.43 -116.48
N GLN A 122 20.88 -49.95 -115.86
CA GLN A 122 20.98 -50.05 -114.40
C GLN A 122 20.97 -48.67 -113.72
N ILE A 123 21.67 -47.69 -114.29
CA ILE A 123 21.68 -46.30 -113.79
C ILE A 123 20.27 -45.73 -113.88
N SER A 124 19.58 -45.88 -115.02
CA SER A 124 18.20 -45.41 -115.18
C SER A 124 17.23 -46.08 -114.20
N GLN A 125 17.36 -47.40 -113.96
CA GLN A 125 16.59 -48.11 -112.95
C GLN A 125 16.88 -47.63 -111.53
N LEU A 126 18.15 -47.36 -111.21
CA LEU A 126 18.54 -46.82 -109.90
C LEU A 126 18.06 -45.38 -109.71
N GLU A 127 18.04 -44.57 -110.76
CA GLU A 127 17.49 -43.22 -110.72
C GLU A 127 15.98 -43.23 -110.51
N GLN A 128 15.24 -44.12 -111.19
CA GLN A 128 13.81 -44.32 -110.97
C GLN A 128 13.53 -44.81 -109.53
N ALA A 129 14.26 -45.83 -109.08
CA ALA A 129 14.12 -46.34 -107.72
C ALA A 129 14.49 -45.28 -106.67
N LYS A 130 15.48 -44.43 -106.95
CA LYS A 130 15.83 -43.29 -106.09
C LYS A 130 14.67 -42.29 -106.01
N VAL A 131 14.06 -41.92 -107.13
CA VAL A 131 12.91 -41.01 -107.14
C VAL A 131 11.71 -41.61 -106.41
N GLU A 132 11.44 -42.91 -106.59
CA GLU A 132 10.40 -43.63 -105.86
C GLU A 132 10.67 -43.64 -104.35
N LEU A 133 11.91 -43.90 -103.94
CA LEU A 133 12.30 -43.85 -102.53
C LEU A 133 12.25 -42.42 -101.97
N GLU A 134 12.64 -41.41 -102.73
CA GLU A 134 12.51 -40.01 -102.34
C GLU A 134 11.04 -39.59 -102.18
N ALA A 135 10.17 -40.05 -103.08
CA ALA A 135 8.74 -39.85 -103.00
C ALA A 135 8.12 -40.59 -101.79
N GLU A 136 8.54 -41.82 -101.51
CA GLU A 136 8.08 -42.59 -100.35
C GLU A 136 8.57 -41.97 -99.05
N VAL A 137 9.82 -41.50 -99.00
CA VAL A 137 10.37 -40.74 -97.87
C VAL A 137 9.59 -39.44 -97.67
N ALA A 138 9.23 -38.72 -98.74
CA ALA A 138 8.39 -37.53 -98.64
C ALA A 138 6.97 -37.88 -98.11
N ARG A 139 6.39 -38.97 -98.62
CA ARG A 139 5.07 -39.47 -98.18
C ARG A 139 5.07 -39.88 -96.72
N LEU A 140 6.15 -40.48 -96.21
CA LEU A 140 6.30 -40.86 -94.80
C LEU A 140 6.70 -39.68 -93.90
N LYS A 141 7.40 -38.67 -94.41
CA LYS A 141 7.74 -37.46 -93.65
C LYS A 141 6.53 -36.60 -93.34
N ALA A 142 5.62 -36.42 -94.30
CA ALA A 142 4.42 -35.58 -94.12
C ALA A 142 3.56 -35.94 -92.87
N PRO A 143 3.19 -37.21 -92.61
CA PRO A 143 2.45 -37.56 -91.40
C PRO A 143 3.28 -37.39 -90.12
N VAL A 144 4.61 -37.61 -90.17
CA VAL A 144 5.48 -37.39 -89.00
C VAL A 144 5.55 -35.91 -88.64
N GLU A 145 5.70 -35.02 -89.63
CA GLU A 145 5.70 -33.57 -89.41
C GLU A 145 4.33 -33.08 -88.90
N ALA A 146 3.22 -33.64 -89.42
CA ALA A 146 1.89 -33.34 -88.92
C ALA A 146 1.69 -33.78 -87.45
N GLU A 147 2.16 -34.97 -87.08
CA GLU A 147 2.12 -35.43 -85.68
C GLU A 147 3.06 -34.62 -84.78
N GLN A 148 4.23 -34.20 -85.27
CA GLN A 148 5.13 -33.29 -84.55
C GLN A 148 4.47 -31.93 -84.30
N ALA A 149 3.73 -31.39 -85.28
CA ALA A 149 2.97 -30.15 -85.12
C ALA A 149 1.85 -30.30 -84.07
N LYS A 150 1.09 -31.40 -84.10
CA LYS A 150 0.08 -31.70 -83.07
C LYS A 150 0.69 -31.84 -81.68
N LEU A 151 1.83 -32.53 -81.56
CA LEU A 151 2.55 -32.65 -80.28
C LEU A 151 3.04 -31.30 -79.78
N ALA A 152 3.50 -30.42 -80.67
CA ALA A 152 3.89 -29.05 -80.31
C ALA A 152 2.69 -28.23 -79.80
N GLU A 153 1.53 -28.32 -80.48
CA GLU A 153 0.30 -27.67 -80.04
C GLU A 153 -0.17 -28.20 -78.67
N LEU A 154 -0.19 -29.52 -78.47
CA LEU A 154 -0.54 -30.12 -77.19
C LEU A 154 0.42 -29.71 -76.07
N ARG A 155 1.72 -29.62 -76.35
CA ARG A 155 2.72 -29.12 -75.39
C ARG A 155 2.45 -27.67 -75.02
N GLN A 156 2.08 -26.83 -75.99
CA GLN A 156 1.71 -25.44 -75.73
C GLN A 156 0.45 -25.35 -74.86
N ILE A 157 -0.60 -26.11 -75.18
CA ILE A 157 -1.83 -26.17 -74.39
C ILE A 157 -1.54 -26.62 -72.94
N VAL A 158 -0.69 -27.63 -72.76
CA VAL A 158 -0.29 -28.10 -71.42
C VAL A 158 0.50 -27.04 -70.67
N ALA A 159 1.41 -26.32 -71.35
CA ALA A 159 2.16 -25.23 -70.75
C ALA A 159 1.25 -24.07 -70.30
N ASP A 160 0.29 -23.68 -71.15
CA ASP A 160 -0.68 -22.62 -70.84
C ASP A 160 -1.58 -23.04 -69.65
N LYS A 161 -2.08 -24.28 -69.66
CA LYS A 161 -2.87 -24.81 -68.54
C LYS A 161 -2.05 -24.88 -67.25
N ARG A 162 -0.80 -25.32 -67.30
CA ARG A 162 0.11 -25.32 -66.13
C ARG A 162 0.29 -23.91 -65.59
N TYR A 163 0.51 -22.93 -66.46
CA TYR A 163 0.61 -21.52 -66.06
C TYR A 163 -0.67 -21.02 -65.37
N THR A 164 -1.85 -21.33 -65.91
CA THR A 164 -3.13 -20.93 -65.27
C THR A 164 -3.33 -21.59 -63.90
N ILE A 165 -2.98 -22.86 -63.75
CA ILE A 165 -3.05 -23.58 -62.47
C ILE A 165 -2.08 -22.94 -61.45
N ASP A 166 -0.85 -22.65 -61.87
CA ASP A 166 0.15 -22.00 -61.02
C ASP A 166 -0.25 -20.57 -60.63
N ALA A 167 -0.94 -19.85 -61.51
CA ALA A 167 -1.52 -18.54 -61.21
C ALA A 167 -2.63 -18.64 -60.14
N VAL A 168 -3.59 -19.55 -60.32
CA VAL A 168 -4.67 -19.80 -59.34
C VAL A 168 -4.11 -20.28 -58.00
N HIS A 169 -3.10 -21.15 -58.01
CA HIS A 169 -2.45 -21.61 -56.78
C HIS A 169 -1.73 -20.49 -56.03
N ARG A 170 -1.02 -19.62 -56.76
CA ARG A 170 -0.39 -18.42 -56.17
C ARG A 170 -1.43 -17.48 -55.57
N GLU A 171 -2.53 -17.22 -56.27
CA GLU A 171 -3.60 -16.38 -55.76
C GLU A 171 -4.27 -17.00 -54.52
N ALA A 172 -4.55 -18.30 -54.54
CA ALA A 172 -5.10 -19.01 -53.38
C ALA A 172 -4.16 -18.97 -52.17
N LEU A 173 -2.84 -19.09 -52.39
CA LEU A 173 -1.84 -18.97 -51.34
C LEU A 173 -1.78 -17.53 -50.79
N GLN A 174 -1.83 -16.51 -51.65
CA GLN A 174 -1.88 -15.11 -51.22
C GLN A 174 -3.14 -14.82 -50.41
N ARG A 175 -4.33 -15.29 -50.85
CA ARG A 175 -5.58 -15.17 -50.08
C ARG A 175 -5.52 -15.89 -48.74
N ARG A 176 -4.82 -17.03 -48.65
CA ARG A 176 -4.59 -17.72 -47.37
C ARG A 176 -3.67 -16.89 -46.46
N GLN A 177 -2.57 -16.38 -46.99
CA GLN A 177 -1.64 -15.53 -46.22
C GLN A 177 -2.30 -14.24 -45.72
N ALA A 178 -3.15 -13.62 -46.53
CA ALA A 178 -3.95 -12.46 -46.14
C ALA A 178 -4.88 -12.79 -44.97
N ARG A 179 -5.64 -13.90 -45.07
CA ARG A 179 -6.49 -14.39 -43.97
C ARG A 179 -5.69 -14.71 -42.71
N ASP A 180 -4.52 -15.34 -42.84
CA ASP A 180 -3.66 -15.64 -41.69
C ASP A 180 -3.11 -14.34 -41.05
N ALA A 181 -2.88 -13.28 -41.83
CA ALA A 181 -2.51 -11.97 -41.32
C ALA A 181 -3.68 -11.27 -40.59
N GLU A 182 -4.89 -11.33 -41.15
CA GLU A 182 -6.10 -10.82 -40.50
C GLU A 182 -6.38 -11.55 -39.19
N LEU A 183 -6.29 -12.88 -39.16
CA LEU A 183 -6.46 -13.67 -37.94
C LEU A 183 -5.43 -13.29 -36.86
N ARG A 184 -4.17 -13.09 -37.24
CA ARG A 184 -3.15 -12.59 -36.29
C ARG A 184 -3.47 -11.19 -35.77
N SER A 185 -3.98 -10.30 -36.62
CA SER A 185 -4.41 -8.97 -36.20
C SER A 185 -5.60 -9.03 -35.24
N ILE A 186 -6.59 -9.87 -35.52
CA ILE A 186 -7.74 -10.09 -34.63
C ILE A 186 -7.27 -10.67 -33.29
N MET A 187 -6.39 -11.67 -33.30
CA MET A 187 -5.82 -12.23 -32.07
C MET A 187 -5.09 -11.16 -31.24
N HIS A 188 -4.31 -10.29 -31.87
CA HIS A 188 -3.66 -9.18 -31.18
C HIS A 188 -4.67 -8.20 -30.58
N ASN A 189 -5.74 -7.87 -31.31
CA ASN A 189 -6.81 -7.02 -30.79
C ASN A 189 -7.54 -7.68 -29.61
N VAL A 190 -7.80 -8.99 -29.67
CA VAL A 190 -8.39 -9.74 -28.55
C VAL A 190 -7.48 -9.71 -27.33
N THR A 191 -6.16 -9.89 -27.50
CA THR A 191 -5.23 -9.77 -26.36
C THR A 191 -5.20 -8.37 -25.76
N ASN A 192 -5.32 -7.32 -26.58
CA ASN A 192 -5.39 -5.93 -26.11
C ASN A 192 -6.72 -5.64 -25.39
N LEU A 193 -7.84 -6.20 -25.87
CA LEU A 193 -9.12 -6.07 -25.18
C LEU A 193 -9.12 -6.83 -23.85
N GLN A 194 -8.46 -7.99 -23.79
CA GLN A 194 -8.32 -8.75 -22.56
C GLN A 194 -7.54 -7.95 -21.51
N SER A 195 -6.43 -7.30 -21.88
CA SER A 195 -5.69 -6.48 -20.93
C SER A 195 -6.48 -5.26 -20.43
N VAL A 196 -7.35 -4.68 -21.26
CA VAL A 196 -8.28 -3.62 -20.83
C VAL A 196 -9.29 -4.17 -19.82
N VAL A 197 -9.90 -5.33 -20.09
CA VAL A 197 -10.85 -5.98 -19.17
C VAL A 197 -10.18 -6.29 -17.82
N ASP A 198 -8.95 -6.82 -17.85
CA ASP A 198 -8.19 -7.11 -16.63
C ASP A 198 -7.86 -5.81 -15.86
N SER A 199 -7.55 -4.72 -16.56
CA SER A 199 -7.31 -3.41 -15.94
C SER A 199 -8.57 -2.79 -15.33
N ASP A 200 -9.73 -2.95 -15.98
CA ASP A 200 -11.03 -2.51 -15.47
C ASP A 200 -11.44 -3.30 -14.23
N ALA A 201 -11.17 -4.61 -14.21
CA ALA A 201 -11.40 -5.46 -13.05
C ALA A 201 -10.53 -5.03 -11.85
N ALA A 202 -9.25 -4.75 -12.07
CA ALA A 202 -8.33 -4.25 -11.04
C ALA A 202 -8.76 -2.86 -10.54
N PHE A 203 -9.21 -1.97 -11.43
CA PHE A 203 -9.74 -0.67 -11.05
C PHE A 203 -11.01 -0.80 -10.18
N LYS A 204 -11.94 -1.68 -10.56
CA LYS A 204 -13.13 -1.95 -9.76
C LYS A 204 -12.79 -2.48 -8.37
N GLU A 205 -11.86 -3.43 -8.26
CA GLU A 205 -11.41 -3.94 -6.96
C GLU A 205 -10.79 -2.84 -6.09
N SER A 206 -10.02 -1.92 -6.70
CA SER A 206 -9.46 -0.76 -6.01
C SER A 206 -10.55 0.19 -5.49
N VAL A 207 -11.59 0.47 -6.29
CA VAL A 207 -12.75 1.29 -5.88
C VAL A 207 -13.51 0.62 -4.74
N ASP A 208 -13.78 -0.68 -4.83
CA ASP A 208 -14.46 -1.44 -3.78
C ASP A 208 -13.64 -1.46 -2.48
N ALA A 209 -12.32 -1.59 -2.57
CA ALA A 209 -11.42 -1.48 -1.42
C ALA A 209 -11.49 -0.09 -0.76
N ARG A 210 -11.46 0.99 -1.55
CA ARG A 210 -11.59 2.36 -1.03
C ARG A 210 -12.96 2.61 -0.41
N HIS A 211 -14.03 2.08 -1.01
CA HIS A 211 -15.37 2.19 -0.44
C HIS A 211 -15.47 1.48 0.93
N ARG A 212 -14.93 0.26 1.04
CA ARG A 212 -14.85 -0.45 2.33
C ARG A 212 -14.06 0.35 3.37
N GLN A 213 -12.95 0.96 2.98
CA GLN A 213 -12.17 1.81 3.88
C GLN A 213 -13.00 3.02 4.37
N LEU A 214 -13.69 3.72 3.46
CA LEU A 214 -14.55 4.86 3.82
C LEU A 214 -15.71 4.46 4.75
N LEU A 215 -16.26 3.25 4.62
CA LEU A 215 -17.27 2.74 5.54
C LEU A 215 -16.70 2.53 6.95
N VAL A 216 -15.48 1.98 7.07
CA VAL A 216 -14.80 1.84 8.37
C VAL A 216 -14.53 3.20 8.99
N GLU A 217 -13.96 4.14 8.22
CA GLU A 217 -13.71 5.52 8.67
C GLU A 217 -15.02 6.20 9.12
N SER A 218 -16.13 6.00 8.40
CA SER A 218 -17.45 6.53 8.79
C SER A 218 -17.98 5.91 10.08
N MET A 219 -17.74 4.62 10.32
CA MET A 219 -18.14 3.95 11.56
C MET A 219 -17.32 4.44 12.76
N GLU A 220 -16.01 4.63 12.58
CA GLU A 220 -15.12 5.18 13.61
C GLU A 220 -15.53 6.62 13.98
N LEU A 221 -15.76 7.48 12.98
CA LEU A 221 -16.23 8.85 13.21
C LEU A 221 -17.60 8.89 13.90
N SER A 222 -18.50 7.95 13.58
CA SER A 222 -19.78 7.84 14.29
C SER A 222 -19.59 7.45 15.75
N ALA A 223 -18.70 6.50 16.04
CA ALA A 223 -18.42 6.07 17.41
C ALA A 223 -17.78 7.19 18.24
N ASP A 224 -16.88 7.98 17.65
CA ASP A 224 -16.29 9.13 18.32
C ASP A 224 -17.32 10.24 18.55
N LEU A 225 -18.23 10.47 17.61
CA LEU A 225 -19.33 11.43 17.79
C LEU A 225 -20.28 11.02 18.91
N ASP A 226 -20.54 9.72 19.08
CA ASP A 226 -21.33 9.21 20.21
C ASP A 226 -20.61 9.37 21.56
N LYS A 227 -19.27 9.18 21.61
CA LYS A 227 -18.47 9.47 22.81
C LYS A 227 -18.52 10.95 23.18
N GLU A 228 -18.37 11.85 22.21
CA GLU A 228 -18.45 13.30 22.43
C GLU A 228 -19.85 13.72 22.91
N ARG A 229 -20.91 13.11 22.36
CA ARG A 229 -22.28 13.32 22.87
C ARG A 229 -22.44 12.87 24.32
N ALA A 230 -21.94 11.68 24.66
CA ALA A 230 -21.98 11.19 26.04
C ALA A 230 -21.19 12.10 27.00
N ALA A 231 -20.02 12.61 26.57
CA ALA A 231 -19.23 13.57 27.35
C ALA A 231 -19.99 14.91 27.53
N ALA A 232 -20.65 15.41 26.49
CA ALA A 232 -21.47 16.61 26.55
C ALA A 232 -22.66 16.44 27.52
N GLU A 233 -23.34 15.29 27.49
CA GLU A 233 -24.44 14.98 28.42
C GLU A 233 -23.94 14.90 29.87
N ALA A 234 -22.78 14.28 30.10
CA ALA A 234 -22.15 14.23 31.42
C ALA A 234 -21.78 15.62 31.94
N LEU A 235 -21.23 16.49 31.09
CA LEU A 235 -20.95 17.89 31.44
C LEU A 235 -22.24 18.67 31.75
N GLN A 236 -23.31 18.48 30.98
CA GLN A 236 -24.60 19.10 31.28
C GLN A 236 -25.16 18.64 32.63
N LEU A 237 -25.03 17.36 32.97
CA LEU A 237 -25.44 16.85 34.28
C LEU A 237 -24.62 17.49 35.42
N ALA A 238 -23.30 17.57 35.25
CA ALA A 238 -22.40 18.20 36.22
C ALA A 238 -22.72 19.69 36.42
N VAL A 239 -23.05 20.43 35.34
CA VAL A 239 -23.51 21.82 35.43
C VAL A 239 -24.80 21.92 36.25
N ARG A 240 -25.80 21.06 35.99
CA ARG A 240 -27.05 21.06 36.77
C ARG A 240 -26.83 20.73 38.24
N GLU A 241 -25.90 19.84 38.56
CA GLU A 241 -25.52 19.54 39.95
C GLU A 241 -24.83 20.74 40.62
N ALA A 242 -23.94 21.41 39.91
CA ALA A 242 -23.29 22.63 40.39
C ALA A 242 -24.31 23.76 40.63
N GLU A 243 -25.29 23.92 39.74
CA GLU A 243 -26.38 24.89 39.90
C GLU A 243 -27.22 24.61 41.16
N ARG A 244 -27.60 23.35 41.40
CA ARG A 244 -28.33 22.98 42.64
C ARG A 244 -27.50 23.21 43.90
N SER A 245 -26.21 22.92 43.84
CA SER A 245 -25.27 23.18 44.95
C SER A 245 -25.17 24.68 45.24
N LEU A 246 -25.10 25.51 44.20
CA LEU A 246 -25.10 26.97 44.31
C LEU A 246 -26.41 27.49 44.91
N GLU A 247 -27.55 26.95 44.49
CA GLU A 247 -28.87 27.29 45.03
C GLU A 247 -28.95 26.96 46.53
N THR A 248 -28.52 25.76 46.92
CA THR A 248 -28.46 25.34 48.34
C THR A 248 -27.55 26.26 49.16
N ALA A 249 -26.36 26.62 48.63
CA ALA A 249 -25.45 27.55 49.29
C ALA A 249 -26.05 28.96 49.41
N SER A 250 -26.81 29.41 48.40
CA SER A 250 -27.53 30.69 48.46
C SER A 250 -28.61 30.70 49.54
N GLU A 251 -29.36 29.61 49.70
CA GLU A 251 -30.34 29.46 50.78
C GLU A 251 -29.68 29.47 52.17
N GLN A 252 -28.53 28.81 52.32
CA GLN A 252 -27.75 28.85 53.56
C GLN A 252 -27.27 30.26 53.91
N LEU A 253 -26.79 31.02 52.91
CA LEU A 253 -26.40 32.41 53.11
C LEU A 253 -27.58 33.28 53.56
N LYS A 254 -28.75 33.14 52.93
CA LYS A 254 -29.97 33.84 53.36
C LYS A 254 -30.38 33.48 54.79
N ALA A 255 -30.24 32.21 55.18
CA ALA A 255 -30.51 31.78 56.55
C ALA A 255 -29.54 32.43 57.54
N GLN A 256 -28.24 32.48 57.22
CA GLN A 256 -27.23 33.16 58.04
C GLN A 256 -27.46 34.68 58.13
N GLU A 257 -27.82 35.33 57.01
CA GLU A 257 -28.21 36.75 57.02
C GLU A 257 -29.41 36.99 57.95
N GLY A 258 -30.39 36.09 57.95
CA GLY A 258 -31.52 36.13 58.88
C GLY A 258 -31.11 35.97 60.35
N GLU A 259 -30.14 35.10 60.66
CA GLU A 259 -29.60 34.97 62.01
C GLU A 259 -28.80 36.19 62.45
N ILE A 260 -27.99 36.77 61.56
CA ILE A 260 -27.24 38.01 61.81
C ILE A 260 -28.22 39.12 62.17
N ARG A 261 -29.29 39.28 61.39
CA ARG A 261 -30.32 40.30 61.65
C ARG A 261 -30.99 40.15 63.02
N ARG A 262 -31.31 38.92 63.43
CA ARG A 262 -31.86 38.67 64.79
C ARG A 262 -30.84 39.02 65.88
N LYS A 263 -29.56 38.74 65.66
CA LYS A 263 -28.50 39.13 66.59
C LYS A 263 -28.31 40.63 66.65
N GLU A 264 -28.43 41.34 65.53
CA GLU A 264 -28.43 42.81 65.48
C GLU A 264 -29.57 43.39 66.31
N GLU A 265 -30.80 42.86 66.19
CA GLU A 265 -31.96 43.27 67.02
C GLU A 265 -31.73 43.00 68.52
N LEU A 266 -31.11 41.87 68.88
CA LEU A 266 -30.75 41.56 70.27
C LEU A 266 -29.70 42.55 70.82
N VAL A 267 -28.73 42.93 70.00
CA VAL A 267 -27.71 43.93 70.37
C VAL A 267 -28.37 45.29 70.57
N GLU A 268 -29.28 45.72 69.68
CA GLU A 268 -30.01 46.99 69.81
C GLU A 268 -30.85 47.03 71.09
N MET A 269 -31.55 45.94 71.44
CA MET A 269 -32.26 45.85 72.72
C MET A 269 -31.31 45.94 73.93
N ALA A 270 -30.18 45.24 73.88
CA ALA A 270 -29.18 45.28 74.95
C ALA A 270 -28.54 46.67 75.10
N GLU A 271 -28.30 47.38 73.99
CA GLU A 271 -27.85 48.78 74.01
C GLU A 271 -28.87 49.70 74.69
N GLY A 272 -30.17 49.51 74.41
CA GLY A 272 -31.25 50.23 75.08
C GLY A 272 -31.31 49.96 76.59
N ASP A 273 -31.17 48.70 77.00
CA ASP A 273 -31.11 48.31 78.41
C ASP A 273 -29.89 48.94 79.12
N LEU A 274 -28.72 48.92 78.46
CA LEU A 274 -27.51 49.56 78.97
C LEU A 274 -27.68 51.07 79.11
N GLU A 275 -28.36 51.74 78.18
CA GLU A 275 -28.67 53.16 78.28
C GLU A 275 -29.59 53.44 79.49
N HIS A 276 -30.58 52.59 79.73
CA HIS A 276 -31.47 52.72 80.88
C HIS A 276 -30.73 52.50 82.21
N VAL A 277 -29.86 51.49 82.29
CA VAL A 277 -28.98 51.27 83.44
C VAL A 277 -28.07 52.47 83.65
N ALA A 278 -27.47 53.03 82.60
CA ALA A 278 -26.63 54.22 82.69
C ALA A 278 -27.41 55.43 83.24
N LYS A 279 -28.67 55.62 82.84
CA LYS A 279 -29.54 56.68 83.41
C LYS A 279 -29.81 56.46 84.90
N ARG A 280 -30.12 55.22 85.31
CA ARG A 280 -30.31 54.86 86.73
C ARG A 280 -29.06 55.07 87.56
N VAL A 281 -27.88 54.71 87.02
CA VAL A 281 -26.59 54.95 87.69
C VAL A 281 -26.37 56.45 87.86
N ARG A 282 -26.59 57.28 86.84
CA ARG A 282 -26.48 58.75 86.99
C ARG A 282 -27.45 59.32 88.01
N ALA A 283 -28.68 58.81 88.06
CA ALA A 283 -29.68 59.22 89.06
C ALA A 283 -29.24 58.82 90.48
N ALA A 284 -28.74 57.60 90.66
CA ALA A 284 -28.18 57.17 91.94
C ALA A 284 -26.94 57.98 92.32
N GLU A 285 -26.08 58.35 91.37
CA GLU A 285 -24.93 59.23 91.61
C GLU A 285 -25.37 60.64 92.05
N THR A 286 -26.48 61.17 91.52
CA THR A 286 -27.04 62.45 92.00
C THR A 286 -27.63 62.34 93.40
N GLU A 287 -28.38 61.26 93.69
CA GLU A 287 -28.90 61.00 95.05
C GLU A 287 -27.77 60.85 96.07
N ILE A 288 -26.69 60.14 95.71
CA ILE A 288 -25.50 60.01 96.57
C ILE A 288 -24.89 61.38 96.86
N LYS A 289 -24.76 62.26 95.86
CA LYS A 289 -24.23 63.62 96.07
C LYS A 289 -25.12 64.48 96.97
N GLU A 290 -26.44 64.35 96.85
CA GLU A 290 -27.39 65.02 97.75
C GLU A 290 -27.23 64.51 99.18
N LEU A 291 -27.18 63.19 99.37
CA LEU A 291 -26.92 62.58 100.69
C LEU A 291 -25.55 62.96 101.25
N GLU A 292 -24.51 63.06 100.43
CA GLU A 292 -23.19 63.55 100.85
C GLU A 292 -23.26 65.00 101.35
N ALA A 293 -24.02 65.86 100.68
CA ALA A 293 -24.27 67.24 101.11
C ALA A 293 -25.07 67.30 102.43
N ASP A 294 -26.13 66.50 102.56
CA ASP A 294 -26.92 66.39 103.80
C ASP A 294 -26.05 65.91 104.98
N VAL A 295 -25.19 64.92 104.75
CA VAL A 295 -24.25 64.42 105.76
C VAL A 295 -23.24 65.51 106.15
N GLU A 296 -22.77 66.32 105.21
CA GLU A 296 -21.87 67.44 105.49
C GLU A 296 -22.57 68.55 106.29
N GLU A 297 -23.83 68.86 105.98
CA GLU A 297 -24.66 69.78 106.77
C GLU A 297 -24.85 69.27 108.22
N VAL A 298 -25.24 67.99 108.38
CA VAL A 298 -25.37 67.37 109.71
C VAL A 298 -24.03 67.41 110.46
N ARG A 299 -22.92 67.16 109.77
CA ARG A 299 -21.58 67.23 110.36
C ARG A 299 -21.25 68.64 110.84
N ASP A 300 -21.62 69.66 110.08
CA ASP A 300 -21.42 71.05 110.47
C ASP A 300 -22.34 71.49 111.60
N GLU A 301 -23.58 71.00 111.65
CA GLU A 301 -24.50 71.19 112.78
C GLU A 301 -23.97 70.52 114.05
N ILE A 302 -23.44 69.30 113.95
CA ILE A 302 -22.74 68.64 115.06
C ILE A 302 -21.57 69.50 115.54
N LYS A 303 -20.73 70.04 114.63
CA LYS A 303 -19.64 70.96 115.02
C LYS A 303 -20.17 72.23 115.67
N ARG A 304 -21.32 72.76 115.23
CA ARG A 304 -21.97 73.95 115.81
C ARG A 304 -22.47 73.66 117.22
N LEU A 305 -23.17 72.54 117.42
CA LEU A 305 -23.63 72.06 118.72
C LEU A 305 -22.47 71.74 119.66
N GLN A 306 -21.38 71.14 119.15
CA GLN A 306 -20.14 70.92 119.91
C GLN A 306 -19.51 72.25 120.33
N ARG A 307 -19.43 73.24 119.43
CA ARG A 307 -18.97 74.60 119.78
C ARG A 307 -19.85 75.25 120.83
N GLN A 308 -21.18 75.14 120.70
CA GLN A 308 -22.13 75.63 121.70
C GLN A 308 -21.98 74.90 123.05
N GLN A 309 -21.74 73.59 123.05
CA GLN A 309 -21.44 72.86 124.29
C GLN A 309 -20.13 73.34 124.92
N VAL A 310 -19.07 73.51 124.13
CA VAL A 310 -17.79 74.06 124.62
C VAL A 310 -17.98 75.48 125.17
N GLU A 311 -18.79 76.32 124.54
CA GLU A 311 -19.15 77.65 125.07
C GLU A 311 -20.00 77.57 126.34
N ARG A 312 -20.95 76.64 126.45
CA ARG A 312 -21.74 76.41 127.67
C ARG A 312 -20.89 75.87 128.83
N ILE A 313 -19.88 75.04 128.53
CA ILE A 313 -18.86 74.59 129.48
C ILE A 313 -17.97 75.78 129.90
N ALA A 314 -17.54 76.61 128.96
CA ALA A 314 -16.73 77.81 129.23
C ALA A 314 -17.49 78.87 130.05
N ASN A 315 -18.81 78.97 129.88
CA ASN A 315 -19.70 79.87 130.62
C ASN A 315 -20.23 79.27 131.95
N GLY A 316 -19.81 78.06 132.34
CA GLY A 316 -20.09 77.48 133.65
C GLY A 316 -21.49 76.87 133.86
N GLU A 317 -22.24 76.56 132.79
CA GLU A 317 -23.60 76.02 132.88
C GLU A 317 -23.71 74.49 132.69
N ALA A 318 -22.60 73.81 132.41
CA ALA A 318 -22.59 72.36 132.27
C ALA A 318 -21.34 71.76 132.92
N GLU A 319 -21.53 71.14 134.07
CA GLU A 319 -20.57 70.24 134.70
C GLU A 319 -20.56 68.94 133.89
N ILE A 320 -19.75 68.89 132.83
CA ILE A 320 -19.54 67.67 132.05
C ILE A 320 -18.35 66.94 132.66
N ASP A 321 -18.67 65.80 133.26
CA ASP A 321 -17.73 64.80 133.72
C ASP A 321 -16.84 64.35 132.54
N ALA A 322 -15.60 64.85 132.52
CA ALA A 322 -14.59 64.65 131.46
C ALA A 322 -14.24 63.17 131.20
N SER A 323 -14.76 62.26 132.02
CA SER A 323 -14.66 60.81 131.87
C SER A 323 -15.48 60.27 130.68
N VAL A 324 -16.66 60.83 130.41
CA VAL A 324 -17.60 60.29 129.39
C VAL A 324 -17.17 60.64 127.96
N ASP A 325 -16.56 61.81 127.75
CA ASP A 325 -16.17 62.30 126.41
C ASP A 325 -14.93 61.57 125.85
N SER A 326 -14.05 61.09 126.73
CA SER A 326 -12.92 60.19 126.39
C SER A 326 -13.40 58.82 125.92
N GLU A 327 -14.41 58.26 126.58
CA GLU A 327 -14.90 56.92 126.29
C GLU A 327 -15.74 56.86 125.01
N VAL A 328 -16.54 57.90 124.75
CA VAL A 328 -17.31 58.03 123.51
C VAL A 328 -16.38 58.22 122.31
N ARG A 329 -15.35 59.08 122.40
CA ARG A 329 -14.36 59.25 121.32
C ARG A 329 -13.57 57.96 121.04
N LYS A 330 -13.22 57.19 122.08
CA LYS A 330 -12.60 55.87 121.90
C LYS A 330 -13.53 54.87 121.22
N LYS A 331 -14.81 54.84 121.59
CA LYS A 331 -15.81 53.93 120.98
C LYS A 331 -16.12 54.31 119.54
N VAL A 332 -16.18 55.60 119.20
CA VAL A 332 -16.38 56.07 117.82
C VAL A 332 -15.14 55.78 116.96
N ALA A 333 -13.93 56.06 117.44
CA ALA A 333 -12.71 55.72 116.69
C ALA A 333 -12.53 54.20 116.52
N ALA A 334 -12.91 53.40 117.52
CA ALA A 334 -12.94 51.93 117.43
C ALA A 334 -14.00 51.45 116.44
N ALA A 335 -15.18 52.08 116.40
CA ALA A 335 -16.23 51.74 115.45
C ALA A 335 -15.86 52.13 114.01
N GLU A 336 -15.26 53.31 113.79
CA GLU A 336 -14.79 53.73 112.46
C GLU A 336 -13.69 52.80 111.93
N THR A 337 -12.72 52.43 112.79
CA THR A 337 -11.68 51.47 112.41
C THR A 337 -12.23 50.06 112.17
N ALA A 338 -13.22 49.61 112.95
CA ALA A 338 -13.91 48.34 112.73
C ALA A 338 -14.69 48.32 111.40
N VAL A 339 -15.44 49.38 111.09
CA VAL A 339 -16.20 49.50 109.83
C VAL A 339 -15.25 49.59 108.62
N LEU A 340 -14.12 50.28 108.75
CA LEU A 340 -13.11 50.33 107.68
C LEU A 340 -12.47 48.95 107.45
N ALA A 341 -12.17 48.23 108.53
CA ALA A 341 -11.61 46.88 108.46
C ALA A 341 -12.61 45.88 107.86
N GLU A 342 -13.89 45.95 108.23
CA GLU A 342 -14.95 45.14 107.62
C GLU A 342 -15.11 45.44 106.13
N ARG A 343 -15.13 46.73 105.72
CA ARG A 343 -15.18 47.10 104.30
C ARG A 343 -13.98 46.56 103.51
N GLN A 344 -12.78 46.62 104.09
CA GLN A 344 -11.58 46.07 103.47
C GLN A 344 -11.64 44.54 103.37
N GLN A 345 -12.13 43.85 104.41
CA GLN A 345 -12.37 42.40 104.35
C GLN A 345 -13.41 42.04 103.30
N HIS A 346 -14.52 42.77 103.21
CA HIS A 346 -15.58 42.52 102.25
C HIS A 346 -15.14 42.78 100.80
N ALA A 347 -14.34 43.82 100.58
CA ALA A 347 -13.74 44.10 99.28
C ALA A 347 -12.72 43.02 98.87
N ALA A 348 -11.93 42.51 99.84
CA ALA A 348 -10.98 41.44 99.59
C ALA A 348 -11.68 40.10 99.27
N THR A 349 -12.76 39.76 99.98
CA THR A 349 -13.54 38.54 99.70
C THR A 349 -14.26 38.61 98.37
N LEU A 350 -14.80 39.78 97.98
CA LEU A 350 -15.40 39.98 96.66
C LEU A 350 -14.37 39.86 95.53
N LYS A 351 -13.21 40.52 95.63
CA LYS A 351 -12.12 40.36 94.64
C LYS A 351 -11.63 38.92 94.53
N SER A 352 -11.50 38.23 95.65
CA SER A 352 -11.12 36.81 95.68
C SER A 352 -12.17 35.96 94.94
N ARG A 353 -13.46 36.17 95.24
CA ARG A 353 -14.58 35.46 94.60
C ARG A 353 -14.65 35.74 93.09
N GLU A 354 -14.52 36.99 92.67
CA GLU A 354 -14.50 37.38 91.26
C GLU A 354 -13.32 36.73 90.53
N SER A 355 -12.12 36.72 91.13
CA SER A 355 -10.95 36.06 90.55
C SER A 355 -11.15 34.55 90.41
N SER A 356 -11.76 33.88 91.39
CA SER A 356 -12.08 32.46 91.31
C SER A 356 -13.17 32.15 90.27
N GLN A 357 -14.20 33.00 90.17
CA GLN A 357 -15.24 32.87 89.15
C GLN A 357 -14.67 33.07 87.74
N ARG A 358 -13.76 34.02 87.55
CA ARG A 358 -13.12 34.25 86.26
C ARG A 358 -12.25 33.08 85.83
N VAL A 359 -11.44 32.53 86.75
CA VAL A 359 -10.61 31.35 86.47
C VAL A 359 -11.46 30.11 86.13
N THR A 360 -12.59 29.92 86.81
CA THR A 360 -13.50 28.80 86.51
C THR A 360 -14.19 28.96 85.16
N LEU A 361 -14.69 30.14 84.83
CA LEU A 361 -15.29 30.41 83.51
C LEU A 361 -14.28 30.33 82.36
N GLU A 362 -13.05 30.82 82.55
CA GLU A 362 -11.97 30.69 81.56
C GLU A 362 -11.63 29.20 81.34
N ALA A 363 -11.54 28.40 82.41
CA ALA A 363 -11.30 26.97 82.30
C ALA A 363 -12.44 26.21 81.61
N GLU A 364 -13.71 26.56 81.91
CA GLU A 364 -14.89 25.97 81.25
C GLU A 364 -14.94 26.33 79.76
N HIS A 365 -14.64 27.59 79.42
CA HIS A 365 -14.56 28.04 78.03
C HIS A 365 -13.47 27.29 77.26
N ASP A 366 -12.27 27.19 77.83
CA ASP A 366 -11.15 26.47 77.18
C ASP A 366 -11.45 24.98 77.00
N ALA A 367 -12.12 24.36 77.99
CA ALA A 367 -12.59 22.98 77.87
C ALA A 367 -13.63 22.82 76.74
N ALA A 368 -14.59 23.75 76.64
CA ALA A 368 -15.60 23.74 75.59
C ALA A 368 -14.99 23.94 74.19
N VAL A 369 -14.02 24.85 74.05
CA VAL A 369 -13.28 25.07 72.81
C VAL A 369 -12.48 23.83 72.43
N ALA A 370 -11.78 23.21 73.39
CA ALA A 370 -11.03 21.98 73.13
C ALA A 370 -11.96 20.83 72.67
N GLN A 371 -13.13 20.69 73.28
CA GLN A 371 -14.13 19.70 72.88
C GLN A 371 -14.69 19.98 71.49
N ALA A 372 -14.97 21.24 71.15
CA ALA A 372 -15.43 21.63 69.82
C ALA A 372 -14.38 21.33 68.73
N ILE A 373 -13.10 21.64 69.00
CA ILE A 373 -11.99 21.33 68.10
C ILE A 373 -11.86 19.81 67.90
N ALA A 374 -11.95 19.02 68.97
CA ALA A 374 -11.88 17.56 68.89
C ALA A 374 -13.03 16.98 68.06
N SER A 375 -14.26 17.47 68.26
CA SER A 375 -15.44 17.04 67.50
C SER A 375 -15.32 17.42 66.02
N ALA A 376 -14.90 18.64 65.71
CA ALA A 376 -14.69 19.10 64.33
C ALA A 376 -13.61 18.27 63.63
N LYS A 377 -12.52 17.93 64.32
CA LYS A 377 -11.47 17.06 63.79
C LYS A 377 -12.01 15.67 63.47
N GLN A 378 -12.81 15.08 64.37
CA GLN A 378 -13.41 13.76 64.14
C GLN A 378 -14.38 13.75 62.94
N GLN A 379 -15.18 14.81 62.77
CA GLN A 379 -16.06 14.96 61.61
C GLN A 379 -15.27 15.11 60.31
N TYR A 380 -14.20 15.91 60.32
CA TYR A 380 -13.33 16.08 59.16
C TYR A 380 -12.61 14.78 58.77
N ASP A 381 -12.05 14.07 59.74
CA ASP A 381 -11.37 12.79 59.50
C ASP A 381 -12.35 11.72 58.98
N GLY A 382 -13.59 11.70 59.49
CA GLY A 382 -14.67 10.86 59.00
C GLY A 382 -15.04 11.15 57.54
N ALA A 383 -15.29 12.41 57.21
CA ALA A 383 -15.61 12.85 55.85
C ALA A 383 -14.44 12.57 54.88
N ALA A 384 -13.19 12.77 55.31
CA ALA A 384 -12.01 12.46 54.52
C ALA A 384 -11.82 10.95 54.28
N ALA A 385 -12.19 10.10 55.26
CA ALA A 385 -12.18 8.65 55.09
C ALA A 385 -13.27 8.19 54.10
N GLU A 386 -14.46 8.78 54.16
CA GLU A 386 -15.56 8.48 53.24
C GLU A 386 -15.26 8.91 51.80
N ARG A 387 -14.68 10.10 51.60
CA ARG A 387 -14.17 10.52 50.28
C ARG A 387 -13.12 9.55 49.74
N ARG A 388 -12.20 9.07 50.58
CA ARG A 388 -11.21 8.06 50.16
C ARG A 388 -11.88 6.76 49.73
N ARG A 389 -12.84 6.25 50.50
CA ARG A 389 -13.60 5.04 50.15
C ARG A 389 -14.37 5.19 48.84
N THR A 390 -15.02 6.33 48.61
CA THR A 390 -15.77 6.58 47.37
C THR A 390 -14.84 6.71 46.16
N HIS A 391 -13.70 7.40 46.28
CA HIS A 391 -12.69 7.45 45.22
C HIS A 391 -12.08 6.07 44.93
N GLU A 392 -11.78 5.28 45.97
CA GLU A 392 -11.26 3.93 45.81
C GLU A 392 -12.27 2.99 45.14
N ALA A 393 -13.55 3.09 45.51
CA ALA A 393 -14.63 2.35 44.86
C ALA A 393 -14.77 2.74 43.37
N LYS A 394 -14.72 4.03 43.03
CA LYS A 394 -14.71 4.49 41.62
C LYS A 394 -13.50 3.97 40.85
N LEU A 395 -12.30 3.96 41.46
CA LEU A 395 -11.10 3.39 40.84
C LEU A 395 -11.23 1.88 40.62
N GLN A 396 -11.81 1.15 41.58
CA GLN A 396 -12.10 -0.28 41.40
C GLN A 396 -13.11 -0.53 40.29
N GLN A 397 -14.16 0.29 40.19
CA GLN A 397 -15.14 0.21 39.11
C GLN A 397 -14.48 0.45 37.74
N MET A 398 -13.70 1.53 37.57
CA MET A 398 -13.00 1.80 36.31
C MET A 398 -12.02 0.68 35.93
N ARG A 399 -11.35 0.06 36.92
CA ARG A 399 -10.49 -1.11 36.67
C ARG A 399 -11.28 -2.32 36.20
N ALA A 400 -12.47 -2.56 36.77
CA ALA A 400 -13.34 -3.65 36.35
C ALA A 400 -13.90 -3.44 34.94
N GLU A 401 -14.33 -2.21 34.61
CA GLU A 401 -14.79 -1.83 33.27
C GLU A 401 -13.68 -1.96 32.22
N ALA A 402 -12.46 -1.49 32.53
CA ALA A 402 -11.30 -1.65 31.66
C ALA A 402 -10.93 -3.13 31.44
N ALA A 403 -11.01 -3.96 32.48
CA ALA A 403 -10.77 -5.39 32.37
C ALA A 403 -11.84 -6.09 31.50
N ALA A 404 -13.11 -5.72 31.65
CA ALA A 404 -14.20 -6.24 30.82
C ALA A 404 -14.03 -5.84 29.35
N ALA A 405 -13.65 -4.59 29.07
CA ALA A 405 -13.40 -4.13 27.70
C ALA A 405 -12.25 -4.88 27.02
N LEU A 406 -11.15 -5.13 27.75
CA LEU A 406 -10.02 -5.93 27.24
C LEU A 406 -10.42 -7.38 26.94
N GLU A 407 -11.27 -7.99 27.78
CA GLU A 407 -11.75 -9.35 27.51
C GLU A 407 -12.69 -9.39 26.30
N GLU A 408 -13.58 -8.40 26.14
CA GLU A 408 -14.44 -8.29 24.95
C GLU A 408 -13.60 -8.10 23.67
N GLU A 409 -12.56 -7.28 23.71
CA GLU A 409 -11.64 -7.09 22.59
C GLU A 409 -10.88 -8.38 22.26
N ARG A 410 -10.44 -9.13 23.28
CA ARG A 410 -9.83 -10.44 23.11
C ARG A 410 -10.78 -11.45 22.47
N GLU A 411 -12.05 -11.46 22.87
CA GLU A 411 -13.08 -12.30 22.25
C GLU A 411 -13.38 -11.89 20.81
N ARG A 412 -13.40 -10.57 20.50
CA ARG A 412 -13.54 -10.07 19.13
C ARG A 412 -12.37 -10.52 18.26
N MET A 413 -11.13 -10.39 18.74
CA MET A 413 -9.94 -10.88 18.03
C MET A 413 -9.98 -12.39 17.82
N ASN A 414 -10.40 -13.16 18.82
CA ASN A 414 -10.56 -14.61 18.69
C ASN A 414 -11.63 -14.97 17.64
N ARG A 415 -12.79 -14.29 17.64
CA ARG A 415 -13.83 -14.47 16.61
C ARG A 415 -13.36 -14.10 15.21
N ALA A 416 -12.59 -13.02 15.07
CA ALA A 416 -12.00 -12.63 13.80
C ALA A 416 -11.01 -13.70 13.30
N ARG A 417 -10.17 -14.22 14.19
CA ARG A 417 -9.19 -15.26 13.87
C ARG A 417 -9.86 -16.59 13.49
N THR A 418 -10.91 -17.00 14.20
CA THR A 418 -11.67 -18.21 13.84
C THR A 418 -12.44 -18.02 12.54
N GLY A 419 -12.99 -16.83 12.28
CA GLY A 419 -13.63 -16.48 11.01
C GLY A 419 -12.67 -16.54 9.82
N GLN A 420 -11.47 -15.95 9.96
CA GLN A 420 -10.41 -16.03 8.94
C GLN A 420 -9.95 -17.47 8.70
N ALA A 421 -9.79 -18.26 9.77
CA ALA A 421 -9.44 -19.68 9.63
C ALA A 421 -10.52 -20.46 8.87
N ALA A 422 -11.81 -20.20 9.15
CA ALA A 422 -12.92 -20.82 8.44
C ALA A 422 -12.95 -20.43 6.95
N GLN A 423 -12.69 -19.16 6.62
CA GLN A 423 -12.58 -18.69 5.23
C GLN A 423 -11.43 -19.38 4.49
N LEU A 424 -10.25 -19.48 5.10
CA LEU A 424 -9.12 -20.18 4.50
C LEU A 424 -9.41 -21.67 4.27
N VAL A 425 -10.10 -22.34 5.19
CA VAL A 425 -10.53 -23.73 5.00
C VAL A 425 -11.49 -23.83 3.82
N GLN A 426 -12.46 -22.93 3.70
CA GLN A 426 -13.40 -22.90 2.58
C GLN A 426 -12.71 -22.64 1.23
N GLU A 427 -11.73 -21.73 1.18
CA GLU A 427 -10.92 -21.48 -0.02
C GLU A 427 -10.10 -22.71 -0.43
N LEU A 428 -9.50 -23.41 0.54
CA LEU A 428 -8.78 -24.66 0.30
C LEU A 428 -9.70 -25.77 -0.20
N GLU A 429 -10.92 -25.90 0.35
CA GLU A 429 -11.92 -26.85 -0.13
C GLU A 429 -12.38 -26.54 -1.56
N GLN A 430 -12.62 -25.26 -1.88
CA GLN A 430 -12.96 -24.82 -3.23
C GLN A 430 -11.83 -25.11 -4.23
N ARG A 431 -10.59 -24.87 -3.81
CA ARG A 431 -9.41 -25.16 -4.63
C ARG A 431 -9.24 -26.65 -4.87
N ALA A 432 -9.37 -27.49 -3.83
CA ALA A 432 -9.34 -28.95 -3.97
C ALA A 432 -10.45 -29.47 -4.90
N ALA A 433 -11.66 -28.91 -4.78
CA ALA A 433 -12.78 -29.25 -5.68
C ALA A 433 -12.51 -28.83 -7.13
N SER A 434 -11.80 -27.72 -7.34
CA SER A 434 -11.40 -27.28 -8.69
C SER A 434 -10.29 -28.14 -9.30
N GLU A 435 -9.34 -28.63 -8.50
CA GLU A 435 -8.26 -29.52 -8.96
C GLU A 435 -8.76 -30.94 -9.27
N THR A 436 -9.88 -31.35 -8.68
CA THR A 436 -10.49 -32.67 -8.92
C THR A 436 -11.35 -32.69 -10.19
N ARG A 437 -11.82 -31.53 -10.67
CA ARG A 437 -12.61 -31.38 -11.91
C ARG A 437 -11.70 -31.20 -13.11
#